data_AF-A0A8K0C436-F1
#
_entry.id   AF-A0A8K0C436-F1
#
_cell.length_a   1.000
_cell.length_b   1.000
_cell.length_c   1.000
_cell.angle_alpha   90.00
_cell.angle_beta   90.00
_cell.angle_gamma   90.00
#
_symmetry.space_group_name_H-M   'P 1'
#
loop_
_entity.id
_entity.type
_entity.pdbx_description
1 polymer ?
#
loop_
_entity_poly.entity_id
_entity_poly.type
_entity_poly.pdbx_seq_one_letter_code
_entity_poly.pdbx_strand_id
1 'polypeptide(L)'
;MNPAHRARANALAVEVRNAITVQRNESWEAKLESLDLADNSLWRMAKVLRHKWSPIPPIHGERGLAHTDEQKVEAFADNLERQCSPNYANADVQHIGRVHRIVRTMLRDQGDREPQILQPASSEEVREHIKATQAKKAPGPDGITNRALKALPNKAIAALTGIINAMLRTRHFPRQ
;
A
#
# COMPACT_ATOMS: atom_id res chain seq x y z
N MET A 1 44.57 -11.69 0.58
CA MET A 1 43.51 -12.34 -0.23
C MET A 1 44.19 -13.21 -1.28
N ASN A 2 43.89 -14.52 -1.37
CA ASN A 2 44.58 -15.42 -2.30
C ASN A 2 44.24 -15.05 -3.76
N PRO A 3 45.23 -14.79 -4.64
CA PRO A 3 45.02 -14.45 -6.05
C PRO A 3 44.12 -15.45 -6.80
N ALA A 4 44.20 -16.74 -6.47
CA ALA A 4 43.38 -17.78 -7.08
C ALA A 4 41.88 -17.64 -6.74
N HIS A 5 41.56 -17.24 -5.50
CA HIS A 5 40.17 -17.00 -5.10
C HIS A 5 39.59 -15.76 -5.80
N ARG A 6 40.39 -14.70 -5.99
CA ARG A 6 39.96 -13.51 -6.75
C ARG A 6 39.73 -13.83 -8.23
N ALA A 7 40.62 -14.60 -8.85
CA ALA A 7 40.47 -15.03 -10.23
C ALA A 7 39.20 -15.88 -10.43
N ARG A 8 38.95 -16.84 -9.53
CA ARG A 8 37.74 -17.68 -9.58
C ARG A 8 36.45 -16.86 -9.37
N ALA A 9 36.45 -15.92 -8.43
CA ALA A 9 35.30 -15.05 -8.21
C ALA A 9 35.00 -14.16 -9.44
N ASN A 10 36.04 -13.61 -10.08
CA ASN A 10 35.87 -12.83 -11.30
C ASN A 10 35.33 -13.67 -12.47
N ALA A 11 35.81 -14.91 -12.64
CA ALA A 11 35.33 -15.82 -13.67
C ALA A 11 33.83 -16.12 -13.50
N LEU A 12 33.40 -16.48 -12.27
CA LEU A 12 31.99 -16.70 -11.96
C LEU A 12 31.15 -15.44 -12.16
N ALA A 13 31.65 -14.26 -11.78
CA ALA A 13 30.93 -13.01 -11.99
C ALA A 13 30.75 -12.67 -13.48
N VAL A 14 31.72 -13.02 -14.33
CA VAL A 14 31.60 -12.88 -15.79
C VAL A 14 30.58 -13.87 -16.34
N GLU A 15 30.62 -15.12 -15.89
CA GLU A 15 29.66 -16.16 -16.29
C GLU A 15 28.22 -15.75 -15.98
N VAL A 16 27.96 -15.28 -14.75
CA VAL A 16 26.63 -14.76 -14.35
C VAL A 16 26.22 -13.57 -15.21
N ARG A 17 27.12 -12.61 -15.47
CA ARG A 17 26.82 -11.45 -16.35
C ARG A 17 26.47 -11.88 -17.77
N ASN A 18 27.15 -12.89 -18.30
CA ASN A 18 26.87 -13.43 -19.63
C ASN A 18 25.51 -14.13 -19.66
N ALA A 19 25.23 -14.98 -18.68
CA ALA A 19 23.94 -15.66 -18.56
C ALA A 19 22.77 -14.66 -18.44
N ILE A 20 22.93 -13.60 -17.64
CA ILE A 20 21.92 -12.53 -17.52
C ILE A 20 21.73 -11.82 -18.87
N THR A 21 22.80 -11.56 -19.61
CA THR A 21 22.72 -10.92 -20.94
C THR A 21 21.94 -11.78 -21.92
N VAL A 22 22.27 -13.07 -22.00
CA VAL A 22 21.57 -14.03 -22.87
C VAL A 22 20.09 -14.09 -22.52
N GLN A 23 19.76 -14.32 -21.24
CA GLN A 23 18.37 -14.39 -20.78
C GLN A 23 17.59 -13.11 -21.12
N ARG A 24 18.22 -11.94 -20.96
CA ARG A 24 17.59 -10.65 -21.29
C ARG A 24 17.30 -10.54 -22.78
N ASN A 25 18.23 -10.96 -23.64
CA ASN A 25 18.05 -10.92 -25.09
C ASN A 25 16.94 -11.87 -25.53
N GLU A 26 16.96 -13.12 -25.05
CA GLU A 26 15.90 -14.11 -25.35
C GLU A 26 14.53 -13.61 -24.89
N SER A 27 14.44 -13.05 -23.68
CA SER A 27 13.20 -12.44 -23.17
C SER A 27 12.73 -11.27 -24.03
N TRP A 28 13.66 -10.53 -24.63
CA TRP A 28 13.35 -9.40 -25.49
C TRP A 28 12.88 -9.84 -26.87
N GLU A 29 13.53 -10.84 -27.46
CA GLU A 29 13.10 -11.47 -28.72
C GLU A 29 11.69 -12.07 -28.58
N ALA A 30 11.46 -12.91 -27.57
CA ALA A 30 10.14 -13.48 -27.31
C ALA A 30 9.06 -12.39 -27.12
N LYS A 31 9.43 -11.27 -26.46
CA LYS A 31 8.52 -10.13 -26.32
C LYS A 31 8.21 -9.48 -27.67
N LEU A 32 9.21 -9.28 -28.53
CA LEU A 32 9.01 -8.69 -29.86
C LEU A 32 8.13 -9.58 -30.75
N GLU A 33 8.34 -10.89 -30.70
CA GLU A 33 7.52 -11.87 -31.42
C GLU A 33 6.07 -11.90 -30.95
N SER A 34 5.82 -11.61 -29.66
CA SER A 34 4.48 -11.58 -29.09
C SER A 34 3.67 -10.32 -29.42
N LEU A 35 4.26 -9.31 -30.08
CA LEU A 35 3.58 -8.04 -30.35
C LEU A 35 2.61 -8.17 -31.54
N ASP A 36 1.40 -7.65 -31.33
CA ASP A 36 0.33 -7.63 -32.33
C ASP A 36 -0.33 -6.22 -32.41
N LEU A 37 -0.90 -5.94 -33.57
CA LEU A 37 -1.75 -4.78 -33.82
C LEU A 37 -3.16 -4.99 -33.26
N ALA A 38 -3.70 -6.22 -33.28
CA ALA A 38 -5.07 -6.50 -32.86
C ALA A 38 -5.31 -6.24 -31.37
N ASP A 39 -4.31 -6.50 -30.52
CA ASP A 39 -4.36 -6.29 -29.07
C ASP A 39 -3.70 -4.97 -28.61
N ASN A 40 -3.32 -4.12 -29.57
CA ASN A 40 -2.67 -2.82 -29.34
C ASN A 40 -1.32 -2.91 -28.56
N SER A 41 -0.70 -4.09 -28.48
CA SER A 41 0.58 -4.28 -27.79
C SER A 41 1.74 -3.65 -28.56
N LEU A 42 1.72 -3.74 -29.90
CA LEU A 42 2.73 -3.11 -30.76
C LEU A 42 2.78 -1.59 -30.56
N TRP A 43 1.62 -0.94 -30.51
CA TRP A 43 1.54 0.52 -30.34
C TRP A 43 1.99 0.96 -28.94
N ARG A 44 1.64 0.19 -27.90
CA ARG A 44 2.15 0.40 -26.54
C ARG A 44 3.67 0.29 -26.50
N MET A 45 4.25 -0.72 -27.15
CA MET A 45 5.71 -0.88 -27.24
C MET A 45 6.36 0.30 -27.99
N ALA A 46 5.83 0.67 -29.16
CA ALA A 46 6.33 1.81 -29.93
C ALA A 46 6.30 3.12 -29.13
N LYS A 47 5.25 3.33 -28.31
CA LYS A 47 5.17 4.47 -27.41
C LYS A 47 6.25 4.44 -26.33
N VAL A 48 6.53 3.28 -25.73
CA VAL A 48 7.62 3.11 -24.75
C VAL A 48 8.98 3.39 -25.39
N LEU A 49 9.26 2.84 -26.58
CA LEU A 49 10.53 3.06 -27.30
C LEU A 49 10.73 4.52 -27.71
N ARG A 50 9.65 5.23 -28.04
CA ARG A 50 9.68 6.66 -28.35
C ARG A 50 9.84 7.55 -27.12
N HIS A 51 9.57 7.04 -25.93
CA HIS A 51 9.67 7.82 -24.71
C HIS A 51 11.16 8.13 -24.45
N LYS A 52 11.52 9.41 -24.59
CA LYS A 52 12.80 9.91 -24.09
C LYS A 52 12.67 10.14 -22.60
N TRP A 53 13.47 9.43 -21.80
CA TRP A 53 13.54 9.73 -20.38
C TRP A 53 14.06 11.15 -20.20
N SER A 54 13.33 11.96 -19.43
CA SER A 54 13.78 13.28 -19.00
C SER A 54 14.09 13.22 -17.51
N PRO A 55 15.26 13.70 -17.06
CA PRO A 55 15.54 13.78 -15.64
C PRO A 55 14.49 14.64 -14.95
N ILE A 56 14.12 14.24 -13.73
CA ILE A 56 13.25 15.05 -12.88
C ILE A 56 13.95 16.41 -12.67
N PRO A 57 13.28 17.54 -12.98
CA PRO A 57 13.89 18.85 -12.80
C PRO A 57 14.27 19.10 -11.34
N PRO A 58 15.14 20.07 -11.05
CA PRO A 58 15.45 20.42 -9.68
C PRO A 58 14.19 20.79 -8.91
N ILE A 59 14.07 20.31 -7.67
CA ILE A 59 12.91 20.61 -6.80
C ILE A 59 13.34 21.53 -5.67
N HIS A 60 12.41 22.32 -5.14
CA HIS A 60 12.70 23.18 -3.99
C HIS A 60 12.59 22.37 -2.69
N GLY A 61 13.68 22.29 -1.95
CA GLY A 61 13.73 21.81 -0.58
C GLY A 61 14.07 22.93 0.40
N GLU A 62 14.21 22.59 1.68
CA GLU A 62 14.58 23.55 2.73
C GLU A 62 15.95 24.20 2.50
N ARG A 63 16.86 23.44 1.89
CA ARG A 63 18.25 23.82 1.64
C ARG A 63 18.44 24.47 0.26
N GLY A 64 17.35 24.86 -0.39
CA GLY A 64 17.33 25.42 -1.75
C GLY A 64 16.98 24.38 -2.82
N LEU A 65 17.46 24.61 -4.05
CA LEU A 65 17.20 23.70 -5.18
C LEU A 65 17.97 22.39 -5.03
N ALA A 66 17.24 21.28 -5.05
CA ALA A 66 17.76 19.92 -5.04
C ALA A 66 17.92 19.40 -6.46
N HIS A 67 19.16 19.17 -6.87
CA HIS A 67 19.50 18.76 -8.24
C HIS A 67 19.75 17.26 -8.36
N THR A 68 20.44 16.65 -7.38
CA THR A 68 20.72 15.21 -7.37
C THR A 68 19.54 14.42 -6.81
N ASP A 69 19.50 13.12 -7.08
CA ASP A 69 18.41 12.27 -6.61
C ASP A 69 18.42 12.14 -5.08
N GLU A 70 19.60 12.10 -4.45
CA GLU A 70 19.74 12.12 -2.99
C GLU A 70 19.18 13.42 -2.39
N GLN A 71 19.54 14.57 -2.97
CA GLN A 71 19.01 15.86 -2.53
C GLN A 71 17.49 15.94 -2.68
N LYS A 72 16.94 15.36 -3.76
CA LYS A 72 15.50 15.32 -3.99
C LYS A 72 14.80 14.44 -2.96
N VAL A 73 15.36 13.26 -2.66
CA VAL A 73 14.82 12.35 -1.65
C VAL A 73 14.77 13.03 -0.28
N GLU A 74 15.84 13.70 0.12
CA GLU A 74 15.88 14.47 1.37
C GLU A 74 14.85 15.61 1.36
N ALA A 75 14.76 16.39 0.28
CA ALA A 75 13.76 17.45 0.16
C ALA A 75 12.31 16.92 0.25
N PHE A 76 12.05 15.72 -0.28
CA PHE A 76 10.77 15.04 -0.12
C PHE A 76 10.52 14.56 1.30
N ALA A 77 11.53 13.98 1.95
CA ALA A 77 11.45 13.51 3.34
C ALA A 77 11.14 14.67 4.29
N ASP A 78 11.91 15.76 4.20
CA ASP A 78 11.73 17.00 4.97
C ASP A 78 10.29 17.54 4.81
N ASN A 79 9.81 17.62 3.57
CA ASN A 79 8.46 18.12 3.27
C ASN A 79 7.36 17.20 3.83
N LEU A 80 7.51 15.88 3.69
CA LEU A 80 6.55 14.92 4.22
C LEU A 80 6.51 14.93 5.75
N GLU A 81 7.67 14.99 6.41
CA GLU A 81 7.75 15.10 7.87
C GLU A 81 6.99 16.32 8.37
N ARG A 82 7.18 17.49 7.73
CA ARG A 82 6.45 18.72 8.08
C ARG A 82 4.95 18.58 7.90
N GLN A 83 4.50 18.00 6.79
CA GLN A 83 3.07 17.85 6.49
C GLN A 83 2.37 16.81 7.38
N CYS A 84 3.11 15.77 7.79
CA CYS A 84 2.60 14.72 8.65
C CYS A 84 2.83 15.02 10.15
N SER A 85 3.52 16.11 10.48
CA SER A 85 3.67 16.57 11.85
C SER A 85 2.48 17.45 12.26
N PRO A 86 2.02 17.37 13.52
CA PRO A 86 0.95 18.24 13.99
C PRO A 86 1.40 19.71 13.95
N ASN A 87 0.64 20.55 13.25
CA ASN A 87 0.90 21.99 13.21
C ASN A 87 0.23 22.67 14.41
N TYR A 88 1.02 23.02 15.42
CA TYR A 88 0.53 23.73 16.61
C TYR A 88 0.65 25.26 16.54
N ALA A 89 1.25 25.81 15.47
CA ALA A 89 1.56 27.24 15.41
C ALA A 89 0.32 28.13 15.46
N ASN A 90 -0.81 27.66 14.91
CA ASN A 90 -2.11 28.34 14.93
C ASN A 90 -3.18 27.52 15.66
N ALA A 91 -2.77 26.73 16.66
CA ALA A 91 -3.69 25.90 17.42
C ALA A 91 -4.69 26.77 18.21
N ASP A 92 -5.97 26.70 17.85
CA ASP A 92 -7.04 27.29 18.65
C ASP A 92 -7.18 26.51 19.97
N VAL A 93 -6.65 27.09 21.04
CA VAL A 93 -6.67 26.52 22.40
C VAL A 93 -8.12 26.29 22.87
N GLN A 94 -9.07 27.13 22.46
CA GLN A 94 -10.48 26.92 22.78
C GLN A 94 -11.05 25.73 22.02
N HIS A 95 -10.69 25.56 20.74
CA HIS A 95 -11.07 24.38 19.97
C HIS A 95 -10.51 23.10 20.58
N ILE A 96 -9.22 23.06 20.92
CA ILE A 96 -8.59 21.90 21.58
C ILE A 96 -9.30 21.59 22.90
N GLY A 97 -9.54 22.61 23.73
CA GLY A 97 -10.25 22.46 24.99
C GLY A 97 -11.69 21.96 24.81
N ARG A 98 -12.37 22.37 23.74
CA ARG A 98 -13.71 21.88 23.38
C ARG A 98 -13.69 20.42 22.96
N VAL A 99 -12.75 20.04 22.08
CA VAL A 99 -12.58 18.65 21.64
C VAL A 99 -12.27 17.74 22.83
N HIS A 100 -11.29 18.11 23.66
CA HIS A 100 -10.95 17.34 24.87
C HIS A 100 -12.14 17.20 25.83
N ARG A 101 -12.95 18.25 25.98
CA ARG A 101 -14.17 18.20 26.80
C ARG A 101 -15.20 17.25 26.19
N ILE A 102 -15.47 17.35 24.89
CA ILE A 102 -16.42 16.46 24.19
C ILE A 102 -15.97 15.01 24.32
N VAL A 103 -14.70 14.70 24.04
CA VAL A 103 -14.15 13.35 24.17
C VAL A 103 -14.30 12.83 25.59
N ARG A 104 -13.96 13.64 26.60
CA ARG A 104 -14.10 13.27 28.01
C ARG A 104 -15.55 13.04 28.40
N THR A 105 -16.47 13.90 27.97
CA THR A 105 -17.91 13.73 28.22
C THR A 105 -18.43 12.46 27.55
N MET A 106 -18.07 12.20 26.29
CA MET A 106 -18.47 10.97 25.60
C MET A 106 -17.95 9.71 26.27
N LEU A 107 -16.70 9.71 26.72
CA LEU A 107 -16.11 8.58 27.44
C LEU A 107 -16.75 8.38 28.82
N ARG A 108 -17.21 9.44 29.48
CA ARG A 108 -17.90 9.38 30.78
C ARG A 108 -19.35 8.92 30.64
N ASP A 109 -20.08 9.49 29.68
CA ASP A 109 -21.48 9.14 29.36
C ASP A 109 -21.64 7.70 28.84
N GLN A 110 -20.58 7.08 28.32
CA GLN A 110 -20.59 5.66 27.95
C GLN A 110 -20.75 4.73 29.16
N GLY A 111 -20.38 5.17 30.37
CA GLY A 111 -20.57 4.39 31.60
C GLY A 111 -22.03 4.35 32.10
N ASP A 112 -22.80 5.41 31.83
CA ASP A 112 -24.16 5.60 32.36
C ASP A 112 -25.27 5.32 31.35
N ARG A 113 -24.92 5.03 30.08
CA ARG A 113 -25.91 4.64 29.06
C ARG A 113 -26.27 3.16 29.17
N GLU A 114 -27.56 2.90 29.37
CA GLU A 114 -28.21 1.61 29.09
C GLU A 114 -27.63 1.02 27.79
N PRO A 115 -27.21 -0.27 27.80
CA PRO A 115 -26.51 -0.83 26.67
C PRO A 115 -27.42 -0.80 25.44
N GLN A 116 -27.11 0.07 24.48
CA GLN A 116 -27.73 0.01 23.16
C GLN A 116 -27.50 -1.39 22.60
N ILE A 117 -28.60 -2.12 22.43
CA ILE A 117 -28.59 -3.44 21.82
C ILE A 117 -28.31 -3.20 20.34
N LEU A 118 -27.08 -3.48 19.93
CA LEU A 118 -26.70 -3.46 18.52
C LEU A 118 -27.46 -4.59 17.82
N GLN A 119 -28.15 -4.26 16.73
CA GLN A 119 -28.81 -5.29 15.94
C GLN A 119 -27.75 -6.25 15.38
N PRO A 120 -27.98 -7.57 15.45
CA PRO A 120 -27.07 -8.54 14.85
C PRO A 120 -26.98 -8.32 13.34
N ALA A 121 -25.78 -8.42 12.80
CA ALA A 121 -25.54 -8.43 11.37
C ALA A 121 -26.08 -9.74 10.75
N SER A 122 -26.67 -9.62 9.58
CA SER A 122 -27.11 -10.72 8.74
C SER A 122 -25.99 -11.21 7.81
N SER A 123 -26.11 -12.44 7.31
CA SER A 123 -25.17 -12.96 6.31
C SER A 123 -25.25 -12.23 4.96
N GLU A 124 -26.40 -11.64 4.65
CA GLU A 124 -26.62 -10.84 3.44
C GLU A 124 -25.80 -9.55 3.51
N GLU A 125 -25.90 -8.80 4.61
CA GLU A 125 -25.14 -7.56 4.85
C GLU A 125 -23.63 -7.82 4.79
N VAL A 126 -23.15 -8.87 5.46
CA VAL A 126 -21.73 -9.24 5.43
C VAL A 126 -21.27 -9.54 4.00
N ARG A 127 -22.10 -10.24 3.21
CA ARG A 127 -21.81 -10.54 1.81
C ARG A 127 -21.77 -9.28 0.95
N GLU A 128 -22.71 -8.35 1.14
CA GLU A 128 -22.75 -7.08 0.42
C GLU A 128 -21.50 -6.23 0.71
N HIS A 129 -21.10 -6.15 1.97
CA HIS A 129 -19.87 -5.46 2.35
C HIS A 129 -18.62 -6.10 1.73
N ILE A 130 -18.53 -7.44 1.72
CA ILE A 130 -17.44 -8.15 1.03
C ILE A 130 -17.43 -7.81 -0.47
N LYS A 131 -18.59 -7.81 -1.14
CA LYS A 131 -18.70 -7.47 -2.56
C LYS A 131 -18.29 -6.03 -2.86
N ALA A 132 -18.60 -5.09 -1.96
CA ALA A 132 -18.26 -3.68 -2.09
C ALA A 132 -16.75 -3.39 -1.94
N THR A 133 -15.96 -4.32 -1.39
CA THR A 133 -14.50 -4.13 -1.25
C THR A 133 -13.82 -3.97 -2.62
N GLN A 134 -12.76 -3.16 -2.69
CA GLN A 134 -11.98 -2.99 -3.93
C GLN A 134 -10.96 -4.13 -4.08
N ALA A 135 -11.07 -4.92 -5.15
CA ALA A 135 -10.23 -6.12 -5.36
C ALA A 135 -8.72 -5.82 -5.47
N LYS A 136 -8.34 -4.58 -5.79
CA LYS A 136 -6.94 -4.13 -5.96
C LYS A 136 -6.31 -3.50 -4.72
N LYS A 137 -7.05 -3.40 -3.61
CA LYS A 137 -6.45 -2.90 -2.35
C LYS A 137 -5.47 -3.93 -1.80
N ALA A 138 -4.44 -3.41 -1.13
CA ALA A 138 -3.45 -4.23 -0.44
C ALA A 138 -4.11 -5.09 0.65
N PRO A 139 -3.61 -6.31 0.89
CA PRO A 139 -4.06 -7.14 2.00
C PRO A 139 -3.76 -6.49 3.35
N GLY A 140 -4.50 -6.88 4.38
CA GLY A 140 -4.21 -6.49 5.75
C GLY A 140 -2.98 -7.22 6.33
N PRO A 141 -2.68 -7.03 7.62
CA PRO A 141 -1.60 -7.75 8.32
C PRO A 141 -1.75 -9.27 8.30
N ASP A 142 -2.97 -9.77 8.10
CA ASP A 142 -3.30 -11.18 7.94
C ASP A 142 -2.92 -11.76 6.56
N GLY A 143 -2.52 -10.93 5.60
CA GLY A 143 -2.18 -11.34 4.24
C GLY A 143 -3.38 -11.73 3.37
N ILE A 144 -4.61 -11.57 3.84
CA ILE A 144 -5.81 -11.98 3.10
C ILE A 144 -6.16 -10.88 2.08
N THR A 145 -6.13 -11.23 0.79
CA THR A 145 -6.49 -10.29 -0.27
C THR A 145 -8.01 -10.13 -0.42
N ASN A 146 -8.45 -8.95 -0.88
CA ASN A 146 -9.87 -8.73 -1.18
C ASN A 146 -10.40 -9.67 -2.28
N ARG A 147 -9.54 -10.19 -3.16
CA ARG A 147 -9.93 -11.23 -4.14
C ARG A 147 -10.28 -12.54 -3.45
N ALA A 148 -9.47 -12.96 -2.48
CA ALA A 148 -9.73 -14.15 -1.68
C ALA A 148 -11.00 -13.97 -0.82
N LEU A 149 -11.17 -12.79 -0.21
CA LEU A 149 -12.37 -12.46 0.58
C LEU A 149 -13.65 -12.56 -0.26
N LYS A 150 -13.64 -12.08 -1.50
CA LYS A 150 -14.78 -12.19 -2.43
C LYS A 150 -15.05 -13.61 -2.92
N ALA A 151 -14.08 -14.51 -2.83
CA ALA A 151 -14.21 -15.91 -3.24
C ALA A 151 -14.65 -16.83 -2.10
N LEU A 152 -14.99 -16.29 -0.92
CA LEU A 152 -15.38 -17.09 0.23
C LEU A 152 -16.68 -17.89 -0.02
N PRO A 153 -16.74 -19.18 0.38
CA PRO A 153 -17.96 -19.96 0.33
C PRO A 153 -18.98 -19.46 1.35
N ASN A 154 -20.27 -19.75 1.12
CA ASN A 154 -21.36 -19.33 2.02
C ASN A 154 -21.17 -19.76 3.48
N LYS A 155 -20.57 -20.94 3.71
CA LYS A 155 -20.24 -21.43 5.06
C LYS A 155 -19.24 -20.51 5.78
N ALA A 156 -18.24 -20.00 5.05
CA ALA A 156 -17.26 -19.09 5.61
C ALA A 156 -17.86 -17.70 5.89
N ILE A 157 -18.76 -17.22 5.03
CA ILE A 157 -19.52 -15.98 5.28
C ILE A 157 -20.35 -16.13 6.56
N ALA A 158 -21.06 -17.25 6.73
CA ALA A 158 -21.85 -17.50 7.95
C ALA A 158 -20.97 -17.54 9.22
N ALA A 159 -19.80 -18.17 9.15
CA ALA A 159 -18.84 -18.18 10.26
C ALA A 159 -18.34 -16.76 10.59
N LEU A 160 -18.02 -15.95 9.58
CA LEU A 160 -17.61 -14.56 9.74
C LEU A 160 -18.72 -13.71 10.36
N THR A 161 -19.97 -13.88 9.92
CA THR A 161 -21.14 -13.23 10.53
C THR A 161 -21.28 -13.60 12.00
N GLY A 162 -21.06 -14.87 12.36
CA GLY A 162 -21.06 -15.32 13.76
C GLY A 162 -20.00 -14.63 14.61
N ILE A 163 -18.78 -14.46 14.07
CA ILE A 163 -17.69 -13.73 14.73
C ILE A 163 -18.05 -12.26 14.91
N ILE A 164 -18.55 -11.59 13.86
CA ILE A 164 -18.97 -10.18 13.92
C ILE A 164 -20.06 -10.00 14.98
N ASN A 165 -21.08 -10.86 15.00
CA ASN A 165 -22.15 -10.80 15.98
C ASN A 165 -21.67 -11.07 17.41
N ALA A 166 -20.65 -11.92 17.58
CA ALA A 166 -20.00 -12.11 18.87
C ALA A 166 -19.27 -10.83 19.32
N MET A 167 -18.54 -10.16 18.42
CA MET A 167 -17.87 -8.87 18.71
C MET A 167 -18.87 -7.78 19.08
N LEU A 168 -19.99 -7.65 18.34
CA LEU A 168 -21.04 -6.68 18.63
C LEU A 168 -21.70 -6.95 19.99
N ARG A 169 -21.94 -8.22 20.32
CA ARG A 169 -22.50 -8.63 21.62
C ARG A 169 -21.54 -8.38 22.77
N THR A 170 -20.25 -8.69 22.61
CA THR A 170 -19.25 -8.54 23.67
C THR A 170 -18.65 -7.13 23.75
N ARG A 171 -18.91 -6.29 22.74
CA ARG A 171 -18.28 -4.96 22.54
C ARG A 171 -16.75 -5.03 22.54
N HIS A 172 -16.21 -6.18 22.19
CA HIS A 172 -14.78 -6.41 22.13
C HIS A 172 -14.33 -6.54 20.68
N PHE A 173 -13.50 -5.59 20.25
CA PHE A 173 -12.95 -5.54 18.90
C PHE A 173 -11.46 -5.91 18.93
N PRO A 174 -10.94 -6.58 17.88
CA PRO A 174 -9.54 -6.93 17.79
C PRO A 174 -8.67 -5.66 17.82
N ARG A 175 -7.52 -5.75 18.50
CA ARG A 175 -6.49 -4.71 18.46
C ARG A 175 -5.83 -4.71 17.08
N GLN A 176 -5.60 -3.53 16.52
CA GLN A 176 -4.82 -3.33 15.30
C GLN A 176 -3.34 -3.53 15.57
#